data_AF-S7W7C3-F1
#
_entry.id   AF-S7W7C3-F1
#
_cell.length_a   1.000
_cell.length_b   1.000
_cell.length_c   1.000
_cell.angle_alpha   90.00
_cell.angle_beta   90.00
_cell.angle_gamma   90.00
#
_symmetry.space_group_name_H-M   'P 1'
#
loop_
_entity.id
_entity.type
_entity.pdbx_description
1 polymer ?
#
loop_
_entity_poly.entity_id
_entity_poly.type
_entity_poly.pdbx_seq_one_letter_code
_entity_poly.pdbx_strand_id
1 'polypeptide(L)'
;MSSKNFGKKFDKGKRRDFKGKPDGRKDRRFDKKPLRKFTPKKVEIEEHRRFPGIYVCRGKEDSLVTKNMVPGVSVYGEKRINIEKDNDKEEYRVWNPYRSKLAAGIVSGCEHLNMKPGSKVLYLGAASGTTVSHVSDLLGPEGVVYAVEFSQRSGRDLLTLAKKRTNIVPIIDDARSPQNYRIIVPMVDCIFSDVAQPDQARIVALNAKYFLKSQGQILISIKANCIDSTLPPDVVFSEEVNKMRKEDIKPKEQVSLEPYEKDHAMVVGIYKPK
;
A
#
# COMPACT_ATOMS: atom_id res chain seq x y z
N MET A 1 -17.33 28.54 -77.26
CA MET A 1 -16.97 29.95 -77.55
C MET A 1 -16.13 30.45 -76.38
N SER A 2 -14.80 30.43 -76.53
CA SER A 2 -13.92 31.61 -76.69
C SER A 2 -13.64 32.33 -75.36
N SER A 3 -12.48 32.11 -74.73
CA SER A 3 -11.17 32.77 -74.94
C SER A 3 -11.14 34.19 -74.35
N LYS A 4 -10.14 34.67 -73.59
CA LYS A 4 -8.67 34.73 -73.77
C LYS A 4 -8.03 34.87 -72.36
N ASN A 5 -6.94 34.20 -71.96
CA ASN A 5 -5.56 34.15 -72.47
C ASN A 5 -4.82 35.50 -72.48
N PHE A 6 -3.90 35.68 -71.51
CA PHE A 6 -2.72 36.55 -71.65
C PHE A 6 -1.52 35.74 -71.18
N GLY A 7 -0.73 35.27 -72.15
CA GLY A 7 0.58 34.68 -71.90
C GLY A 7 1.67 35.75 -71.88
N LYS A 8 2.84 35.35 -71.39
CA LYS A 8 4.11 35.55 -72.10
C LYS A 8 5.15 34.60 -71.55
N LYS A 9 5.87 34.00 -72.49
CA LYS A 9 6.88 32.96 -72.31
C LYS A 9 8.18 33.51 -72.88
N PHE A 10 9.28 33.12 -72.24
CA PHE A 10 10.68 33.15 -72.67
C PHE A 10 11.42 34.50 -72.73
N ASP A 11 12.51 34.59 -71.95
CA ASP A 11 13.83 34.69 -72.58
C ASP A 11 14.90 33.90 -71.80
N LYS A 12 15.81 33.27 -72.54
CA LYS A 12 16.97 32.48 -72.08
C LYS A 12 18.16 33.42 -71.97
N GLY A 13 18.80 33.50 -70.80
CA GLY A 13 19.98 34.36 -70.63
C GLY A 13 20.98 33.89 -69.59
N LYS A 14 21.97 33.11 -70.06
CA LYS A 14 23.36 32.99 -69.57
C LYS A 14 23.61 32.40 -68.17
N ARG A 15 24.10 31.15 -68.21
CA ARG A 15 25.04 30.55 -67.25
C ARG A 15 26.21 31.50 -66.96
N ARG A 16 26.53 31.70 -65.68
CA ARG A 16 27.89 32.04 -65.24
C ARG A 16 28.27 31.09 -64.11
N ASP A 17 29.32 30.33 -64.37
CA ASP A 17 29.99 29.46 -63.42
C ASP A 17 30.60 30.28 -62.28
N PHE A 18 30.31 29.89 -61.04
CA PHE A 18 31.15 30.24 -59.89
C PHE A 18 31.59 28.95 -59.20
N LYS A 19 32.80 28.52 -59.58
CA LYS A 19 33.60 27.53 -58.87
C LYS A 19 34.05 28.11 -57.52
N GLY A 20 33.66 27.43 -56.44
CA GLY A 20 34.54 27.07 -55.33
C GLY A 20 34.84 28.11 -54.25
N LYS A 21 34.27 27.89 -53.06
CA LYS A 21 35.03 27.65 -51.81
C LYS A 21 34.25 26.63 -50.95
N PRO A 22 34.83 25.51 -50.52
CA PRO A 22 34.16 24.58 -49.62
C PRO A 22 34.23 25.14 -48.21
N ASP A 23 33.07 25.50 -47.65
CA ASP A 23 32.95 25.86 -46.23
C ASP A 23 33.17 24.59 -45.40
N GLY A 24 34.31 24.53 -44.73
CA GLY A 24 34.80 23.40 -43.94
C GLY A 24 33.98 23.19 -42.67
N ARG A 25 32.75 22.67 -42.80
CA ARG A 25 32.03 22.07 -41.68
C ARG A 25 32.63 20.71 -41.38
N LYS A 26 33.61 20.68 -40.47
CA LYS A 26 34.06 19.44 -39.83
C LYS A 26 32.85 18.74 -39.21
N ASP A 27 32.51 17.57 -39.75
CA ASP A 27 31.66 16.57 -39.11
C ASP A 27 32.20 16.27 -37.70
N ARG A 28 31.59 16.89 -36.69
CA ARG A 28 31.76 16.45 -35.31
C ARG A 28 30.97 15.17 -35.17
N ARG A 29 31.64 14.04 -35.44
CA ARG A 29 31.20 12.73 -34.96
C ARG A 29 30.94 12.89 -33.46
N PHE A 30 29.68 12.84 -33.07
CA PHE A 30 29.33 12.65 -31.67
C PHE A 30 29.87 11.28 -31.28
N ASP A 31 31.03 11.26 -30.64
CA ASP A 31 31.50 10.11 -29.88
C ASP A 31 30.41 9.80 -28.86
N LYS A 32 29.58 8.80 -29.17
CA LYS A 32 28.65 8.20 -28.22
C LYS A 32 29.52 7.59 -27.13
N LYS A 33 29.79 8.39 -26.08
CA LYS A 33 30.31 7.86 -24.81
C LYS A 33 29.48 6.64 -24.46
N PRO A 34 30.08 5.48 -24.19
CA PRO A 34 29.31 4.31 -23.82
C PRO A 34 28.44 4.70 -22.62
N LEU A 35 27.13 4.51 -22.76
CA LEU A 35 26.20 4.60 -21.63
C LEU A 35 26.83 3.79 -20.51
N ARG A 36 27.16 4.45 -19.40
CA ARG A 36 27.61 3.77 -18.17
C ARG A 36 26.60 2.65 -17.95
N LYS A 37 27.06 1.39 -18.06
CA LYS A 37 26.27 0.22 -17.65
C LYS A 37 25.79 0.54 -16.24
N PHE A 38 24.48 0.72 -16.09
CA PHE A 38 23.86 0.92 -14.79
C PHE A 38 24.03 -0.43 -14.09
N THR A 39 25.13 -0.58 -13.33
CA THR A 39 25.26 -1.70 -12.41
C THR A 39 24.07 -1.58 -11.45
N PRO A 40 23.13 -2.53 -11.42
CA PRO A 40 22.07 -2.50 -10.44
C PRO A 40 22.75 -2.43 -9.07
N LYS A 41 22.52 -1.33 -8.35
CA LYS A 41 23.08 -1.16 -7.00
C LYS A 41 22.68 -2.39 -6.21
N LYS A 42 23.65 -3.03 -5.57
CA LYS A 42 23.41 -4.16 -4.68
C LYS A 42 22.41 -3.69 -3.61
N VAL A 43 21.20 -4.23 -3.68
CA VAL A 43 20.15 -3.97 -2.69
C VAL A 43 20.34 -4.99 -1.59
N GLU A 44 20.46 -4.52 -0.36
CA GLU A 44 20.54 -5.40 0.81
C GLU A 44 19.18 -5.40 1.51
N ILE A 45 18.70 -6.59 1.86
CA ILE A 45 17.43 -6.78 2.58
C ILE A 45 17.77 -7.28 3.98
N GLU A 46 17.36 -6.49 4.97
CA GLU A 46 17.51 -6.79 6.39
C GLU A 46 16.13 -7.04 7.00
N GLU A 47 16.01 -7.98 7.92
CA GLU A 47 14.76 -8.15 8.67
C GLU A 47 14.53 -6.96 9.61
N HIS A 48 13.28 -6.52 9.73
CA HIS A 48 12.92 -5.41 10.59
C HIS A 48 13.09 -5.79 12.07
N ARG A 49 13.87 -4.99 12.81
CA ARG A 49 14.28 -5.29 14.20
C ARG A 49 13.15 -5.66 15.16
N ARG A 50 11.96 -5.09 14.96
CA ARG A 50 10.79 -5.25 15.85
C ARG A 50 9.72 -6.19 15.32
N PHE A 51 9.67 -6.41 14.00
CA PHE A 51 8.51 -7.00 13.34
C PHE A 51 8.92 -8.18 12.46
N PRO A 52 8.72 -9.41 12.94
CA PRO A 52 9.01 -10.61 12.17
C PRO A 52 8.20 -10.63 10.86
N GLY A 53 8.85 -10.98 9.75
CA GLY A 53 8.20 -11.04 8.43
C GLY A 53 8.09 -9.69 7.70
N ILE A 54 8.51 -8.60 8.33
CA ILE A 54 8.73 -7.30 7.69
C ILE A 54 10.22 -7.11 7.47
N TYR A 55 10.60 -6.53 6.34
CA TYR A 55 11.99 -6.31 5.98
C TYR A 55 12.23 -4.87 5.55
N VAL A 56 13.49 -4.44 5.62
CA VAL A 56 13.96 -3.14 5.16
C VAL A 56 14.94 -3.36 4.01
N CYS A 57 14.61 -2.81 2.86
CA CYS A 57 15.48 -2.73 1.71
C CYS A 57 16.39 -1.51 1.86
N ARG A 58 17.68 -1.72 2.13
CA ARG A 58 18.71 -0.68 2.19
C ARG A 58 19.18 -0.31 0.79
N GLY A 59 19.15 0.97 0.48
CA GLY A 59 19.48 1.48 -0.85
C GLY A 59 19.93 2.94 -0.83
N LYS A 60 19.54 3.71 -1.86
CA LYS A 60 19.69 5.18 -1.83
C LYS A 60 18.70 5.79 -0.83
N GLU A 61 17.51 5.22 -0.79
CA GLU A 61 16.44 5.52 0.14
C GLU A 61 15.98 4.16 0.68
N ASP A 62 15.82 4.09 1.99
CA ASP A 62 15.36 2.87 2.63
C ASP A 62 13.87 2.68 2.36
N SER A 63 13.47 1.45 2.10
CA SER A 63 12.08 1.11 1.79
C SER A 63 11.62 -0.07 2.62
N LEU A 64 10.41 0.02 3.16
CA LEU A 64 9.76 -1.12 3.82
C LEU A 64 9.36 -2.14 2.76
N VAL A 65 9.63 -3.43 2.99
CA VAL A 65 9.29 -4.49 2.05
C VAL A 65 8.73 -5.73 2.76
N THR A 66 7.88 -6.48 2.07
CA THR A 66 7.35 -7.79 2.52
C THR A 66 7.80 -8.87 1.55
N LYS A 67 8.04 -10.09 2.05
CA LYS A 67 8.34 -11.25 1.18
C LYS A 67 7.09 -11.65 0.42
N ASN A 68 7.14 -11.67 -0.91
CA ASN A 68 5.98 -11.94 -1.74
C ASN A 68 5.56 -13.40 -1.62
N MET A 69 4.30 -13.64 -1.22
CA MET A 69 3.77 -15.00 -1.17
C MET A 69 3.46 -15.59 -2.56
N VAL A 70 3.26 -14.74 -3.58
CA VAL A 70 2.98 -15.16 -4.96
C VAL A 70 3.98 -14.50 -5.91
N PRO A 71 5.19 -15.08 -6.05
CA PRO A 71 6.25 -14.52 -6.89
C PRO A 71 5.79 -14.27 -8.34
N GLY A 72 6.25 -13.17 -8.94
CA GLY A 72 5.92 -12.78 -10.30
C GLY A 72 4.61 -12.01 -10.46
N VAL A 73 3.79 -11.90 -9.40
CA VAL A 73 2.51 -11.15 -9.41
C VAL A 73 2.59 -9.89 -8.54
N SER A 74 2.30 -8.74 -9.14
CA SER A 74 2.10 -7.47 -8.42
C SER A 74 0.60 -7.26 -8.23
N VAL A 75 0.23 -6.51 -7.20
CA VAL A 75 -1.19 -6.27 -6.88
C VAL A 75 -1.66 -4.94 -7.41
N TYR A 76 -0.88 -3.88 -7.21
CA TYR A 76 -1.24 -2.51 -7.58
C TYR A 76 -0.13 -1.77 -8.34
N GLY A 77 0.80 -2.54 -8.92
CA GLY A 77 1.93 -2.00 -9.69
C GLY A 77 3.11 -1.53 -8.84
N GLU A 78 3.20 -1.99 -7.60
CA GLU A 78 4.33 -1.75 -6.71
C GLU A 78 5.65 -2.31 -7.26
N LYS A 79 6.75 -1.68 -6.86
CA LYS A 79 8.09 -2.15 -7.19
C LYS A 79 8.34 -3.49 -6.49
N ARG A 80 8.90 -4.45 -7.24
CA ARG A 80 9.33 -5.75 -6.72
C ARG A 80 10.84 -5.88 -6.83
N ILE A 81 11.43 -6.61 -5.90
CA ILE A 81 12.87 -6.81 -5.77
C ILE A 81 13.11 -8.31 -5.73
N ASN A 82 13.85 -8.81 -6.70
CA ASN A 82 14.24 -10.21 -6.74
C ASN A 82 15.65 -10.36 -6.16
N ILE A 83 15.81 -11.26 -5.20
CA ILE A 83 17.10 -11.64 -4.63
C ILE A 83 17.29 -13.13 -4.86
N GLU A 84 18.44 -13.48 -5.40
CA GLU A 84 18.90 -14.87 -5.48
C GLU A 84 19.71 -15.16 -4.21
N LYS A 85 19.21 -16.06 -3.37
CA LYS A 85 19.87 -16.49 -2.14
C LYS A 85 19.93 -18.01 -2.15
N ASP A 86 21.15 -18.56 -2.13
CA ASP A 86 21.39 -20.00 -1.99
C ASP A 86 20.60 -20.89 -2.98
N ASN A 87 20.53 -20.47 -4.25
CA ASN A 87 19.75 -21.07 -5.37
C ASN A 87 18.23 -20.87 -5.36
N ASP A 88 17.66 -20.28 -4.32
CA ASP A 88 16.25 -19.89 -4.30
C ASP A 88 16.06 -18.42 -4.74
N LYS A 89 15.02 -18.21 -5.55
CA LYS A 89 14.60 -16.87 -6.00
C LYS A 89 13.54 -16.33 -5.06
N GLU A 90 13.94 -15.45 -4.16
CA GLU A 90 13.01 -14.72 -3.31
C GLU A 90 12.58 -13.41 -3.97
N GLU A 91 11.28 -13.17 -4.04
CA GLU A 91 10.73 -11.88 -4.48
C GLU A 91 10.19 -11.11 -3.27
N TYR A 92 10.56 -9.84 -3.16
CA TYR A 92 10.06 -8.91 -2.15
C TYR A 92 9.26 -7.80 -2.82
N ARG A 93 8.25 -7.29 -2.11
CA ARG A 93 7.36 -6.21 -2.58
C ARG A 93 7.55 -4.98 -1.73
N VAL A 94 7.71 -3.82 -2.37
CA VAL A 94 7.80 -2.54 -1.66
C VAL A 94 6.45 -2.18 -1.07
N TRP A 95 6.44 -1.91 0.23
CA TRP A 95 5.26 -1.48 0.98
C TRP A 95 5.30 0.03 1.17
N ASN A 96 4.43 0.75 0.46
CA ASN A 96 4.44 2.20 0.44
C ASN A 96 3.67 2.80 1.65
N PRO A 97 4.33 3.56 2.55
CA PRO A 97 3.67 4.24 3.67
C PRO A 97 2.59 5.25 3.25
N TYR A 98 2.75 5.93 2.12
CA TYR A 98 1.76 6.89 1.59
C TYR A 98 0.49 6.24 1.01
N ARG A 99 0.46 4.91 0.91
CA ARG A 99 -0.73 4.16 0.44
C ARG A 99 -1.30 3.22 1.48
N SER A 100 -0.60 3.03 2.60
CA SER A 100 -0.95 2.05 3.61
C SER A 100 -0.72 2.63 4.99
N LYS A 101 -1.81 2.87 5.71
CA LYS A 101 -1.80 3.43 7.06
C LYS A 101 -1.08 2.50 8.04
N LEU A 102 -1.08 1.20 7.78
CA LEU A 102 -0.31 0.22 8.54
C LEU A 102 1.20 0.39 8.33
N ALA A 103 1.66 0.55 7.08
CA ALA A 103 3.07 0.86 6.80
C ALA A 103 3.48 2.23 7.35
N ALA A 104 2.61 3.24 7.24
CA ALA A 104 2.83 4.54 7.88
C ALA A 104 3.01 4.38 9.40
N GLY A 105 2.16 3.59 10.07
CA GLY A 105 2.29 3.32 11.50
C GLY A 105 3.61 2.64 11.85
N ILE A 106 4.03 1.63 11.09
CA ILE A 106 5.30 0.92 11.29
C ILE A 106 6.49 1.89 11.16
N VAL A 107 6.51 2.72 10.12
CA VAL A 107 7.61 3.67 9.88
C VAL A 107 7.59 4.83 10.89
N SER A 108 6.40 5.23 11.36
CA SER A 108 6.23 6.28 12.39
C SER A 108 6.57 5.79 13.80
N GLY A 109 7.03 4.55 13.95
CA GLY A 109 7.58 4.03 15.19
C GLY A 109 6.61 3.23 16.04
N CYS A 110 5.51 2.74 15.46
CA CYS A 110 4.59 1.83 16.15
C CYS A 110 5.37 0.66 16.77
N GLU A 111 5.03 0.26 18.00
CA GLU A 111 5.74 -0.78 18.74
C GLU A 111 4.96 -2.10 18.74
N HIS A 112 3.63 -2.04 18.78
CA HIS A 112 2.78 -3.20 19.00
C HIS A 112 1.86 -3.47 17.79
N LEU A 113 2.26 -4.41 16.93
CA LEU A 113 1.49 -4.80 15.74
C LEU A 113 0.65 -6.08 15.95
N ASN A 114 1.16 -7.04 16.75
CA ASN A 114 0.63 -8.41 16.93
C ASN A 114 0.28 -9.19 15.65
N MET A 115 0.85 -8.82 14.50
CA MET A 115 0.72 -9.55 13.25
C MET A 115 2.04 -10.30 12.98
N LYS A 116 2.20 -11.45 13.60
CA LYS A 116 3.38 -12.32 13.41
C LYS A 116 3.05 -13.39 12.36
N PRO A 117 4.06 -13.97 11.68
CA PRO A 117 3.85 -15.15 10.84
C PRO A 117 3.03 -16.23 11.59
N GLY A 118 2.01 -16.78 10.94
CA GLY A 118 1.08 -17.76 11.53
C GLY A 118 -0.11 -17.19 12.32
N SER A 119 -0.18 -15.87 12.52
CA SER A 119 -1.30 -15.25 13.27
C SER A 119 -2.59 -15.20 12.44
N LYS A 120 -3.74 -15.16 13.11
CA LYS A 120 -5.04 -14.89 12.47
C LYS A 120 -5.43 -13.42 12.66
N VAL A 121 -5.70 -12.71 11.56
CA VAL A 121 -6.00 -11.28 11.58
C VAL A 121 -7.37 -11.04 10.94
N LEU A 122 -8.22 -10.28 11.63
CA LEU A 122 -9.45 -9.73 11.07
C LEU A 122 -9.18 -8.30 10.61
N TYR A 123 -9.32 -8.04 9.31
CA TYR A 123 -9.10 -6.75 8.68
C TYR A 123 -10.46 -6.13 8.32
N LEU A 124 -10.80 -5.01 8.94
CA LEU A 124 -12.04 -4.28 8.70
C LEU A 124 -11.79 -3.10 7.76
N GLY A 125 -12.53 -3.02 6.65
CA GLY A 125 -12.35 -2.00 5.62
C GLY A 125 -11.21 -2.34 4.67
N ALA A 126 -11.24 -3.55 4.10
CA ALA A 126 -10.20 -4.09 3.24
C ALA A 126 -10.05 -3.36 1.87
N ALA A 127 -11.06 -2.61 1.45
CA ALA A 127 -11.16 -1.95 0.15
C ALA A 127 -10.79 -2.91 -1.00
N SER A 128 -9.88 -2.52 -1.88
CA SER A 128 -9.39 -3.36 -2.99
C SER A 128 -8.30 -4.36 -2.57
N GLY A 129 -7.91 -4.38 -1.30
CA GLY A 129 -6.94 -5.34 -0.76
C GLY A 129 -5.47 -4.96 -0.93
N THR A 130 -5.14 -3.69 -1.19
CA THR A 130 -3.75 -3.23 -1.34
C THR A 130 -2.91 -3.53 -0.09
N THR A 131 -3.32 -3.02 1.08
CA THR A 131 -2.68 -3.31 2.37
C THR A 131 -2.89 -4.75 2.79
N VAL A 132 -4.08 -5.31 2.56
CA VAL A 132 -4.40 -6.72 2.88
C VAL A 132 -3.41 -7.68 2.22
N SER A 133 -2.96 -7.39 1.00
CA SER A 133 -1.95 -8.20 0.32
C SER A 133 -0.60 -8.22 1.03
N HIS A 134 -0.19 -7.11 1.67
CA HIS A 134 1.03 -7.05 2.47
C HIS A 134 0.86 -7.69 3.84
N VAL A 135 -0.33 -7.59 4.45
CA VAL A 135 -0.65 -8.32 5.69
C VAL A 135 -0.64 -9.83 5.42
N SER A 136 -1.19 -10.27 4.29
CA SER A 136 -1.13 -11.68 3.86
C SER A 136 0.30 -12.16 3.66
N ASP A 137 1.16 -11.36 3.01
CA ASP A 137 2.59 -11.65 2.86
C ASP A 137 3.29 -11.76 4.23
N LEU A 138 2.97 -10.86 5.17
CA LEU A 138 3.51 -10.83 6.54
C LEU A 138 3.14 -12.06 7.37
N LEU A 139 1.87 -12.48 7.31
CA LEU A 139 1.38 -13.63 8.05
C LEU A 139 1.87 -14.97 7.47
N GLY A 140 2.23 -14.99 6.20
CA GLY A 140 2.71 -16.18 5.51
C GLY A 140 1.62 -17.24 5.28
N PRO A 141 2.00 -18.43 4.81
CA PRO A 141 1.05 -19.48 4.42
C PRO A 141 0.27 -20.09 5.59
N GLU A 142 0.83 -20.07 6.80
CA GLU A 142 0.21 -20.62 8.01
C GLU A 142 -0.79 -19.65 8.68
N GLY A 143 -0.63 -18.34 8.44
CA GLY A 143 -1.54 -17.33 8.97
C GLY A 143 -2.75 -17.12 8.05
N VAL A 144 -3.78 -16.43 8.54
CA VAL A 144 -5.00 -16.16 7.77
C VAL A 144 -5.45 -14.72 7.97
N VAL A 145 -5.81 -14.05 6.87
CA VAL A 145 -6.44 -12.72 6.90
C VAL A 145 -7.91 -12.86 6.53
N TYR A 146 -8.79 -12.51 7.46
CA TYR A 146 -10.22 -12.35 7.20
C TYR A 146 -10.47 -10.90 6.80
N ALA A 147 -10.71 -10.65 5.51
CA ALA A 147 -10.79 -9.31 4.95
C ALA A 147 -12.25 -8.91 4.72
N VAL A 148 -12.78 -8.04 5.58
CA VAL A 148 -14.15 -7.55 5.51
C VAL A 148 -14.21 -6.27 4.69
N GLU A 149 -15.06 -6.26 3.67
CA GLU A 149 -15.32 -5.11 2.82
C GLU A 149 -16.80 -4.99 2.48
N PHE A 150 -17.38 -3.81 2.63
CA PHE A 150 -18.80 -3.59 2.36
C PHE A 150 -19.07 -3.35 0.86
N SER A 151 -18.19 -2.63 0.18
CA SER A 151 -18.39 -2.25 -1.23
C SER A 151 -18.30 -3.45 -2.15
N GLN A 152 -19.36 -3.73 -2.91
CA GLN A 152 -19.38 -4.79 -3.91
C GLN A 152 -18.35 -4.56 -5.03
N ARG A 153 -18.08 -3.30 -5.39
CA ARG A 153 -17.07 -2.96 -6.40
C ARG A 153 -15.67 -3.31 -5.91
N SER A 154 -15.30 -2.79 -4.74
CA SER A 154 -14.01 -3.08 -4.10
C SER A 154 -13.86 -4.56 -3.78
N GLY A 155 -14.97 -5.21 -3.40
CA GLY A 155 -15.07 -6.64 -3.14
C GLY A 155 -14.72 -7.51 -4.34
N ARG A 156 -14.99 -7.08 -5.59
CA ARG A 156 -14.54 -7.81 -6.80
C ARG A 156 -13.02 -7.84 -6.92
N ASP A 157 -12.36 -6.72 -6.61
CA ASP A 157 -10.91 -6.64 -6.64
C ASP A 157 -10.30 -7.48 -5.50
N LEU A 158 -10.90 -7.42 -4.31
CA LEU A 158 -10.52 -8.25 -3.16
C LEU A 158 -10.68 -9.75 -3.43
N LEU A 159 -11.78 -10.16 -4.05
CA LEU A 159 -11.99 -11.56 -4.49
C LEU A 159 -10.94 -11.99 -5.52
N THR A 160 -10.58 -11.12 -6.46
CA THR A 160 -9.54 -11.40 -7.45
C THR A 160 -8.16 -11.56 -6.81
N LEU A 161 -7.88 -10.77 -5.76
CA LEU A 161 -6.69 -10.93 -4.94
C LEU A 161 -6.69 -12.27 -4.19
N ALA A 162 -7.79 -12.60 -3.52
CA ALA A 162 -7.95 -13.82 -2.74
C ALA A 162 -7.85 -15.11 -3.59
N LYS A 163 -8.26 -15.07 -4.87
CA LYS A 163 -8.03 -16.18 -5.80
C LYS A 163 -6.54 -16.53 -5.98
N LYS A 164 -5.66 -15.55 -5.85
CA LYS A 164 -4.20 -15.74 -6.00
C LYS A 164 -3.52 -16.05 -4.67
N ARG A 165 -4.08 -15.56 -3.55
CA ARG A 165 -3.53 -15.70 -2.20
C ARG A 165 -4.47 -16.52 -1.33
N THR A 166 -4.12 -17.78 -1.10
CA THR A 166 -4.95 -18.76 -0.41
C THR A 166 -5.20 -18.46 1.07
N ASN A 167 -4.35 -17.65 1.70
CA ASN A 167 -4.49 -17.23 3.09
C ASN A 167 -5.40 -16.00 3.31
N ILE A 168 -6.05 -15.49 2.25
CA ILE A 168 -7.02 -14.40 2.36
C ILE A 168 -8.44 -14.97 2.23
N VAL A 169 -9.27 -14.73 3.23
CA VAL A 169 -10.70 -15.02 3.21
C VAL A 169 -11.46 -13.71 3.00
N PRO A 170 -11.98 -13.45 1.78
CA PRO A 170 -12.72 -12.23 1.48
C PRO A 170 -14.16 -12.35 2.00
N ILE A 171 -14.63 -11.35 2.73
CA ILE A 171 -15.98 -11.28 3.30
C ILE A 171 -16.62 -9.99 2.81
N ILE A 172 -17.61 -10.12 1.92
CA ILE A 172 -18.31 -8.96 1.34
C ILE A 172 -19.59 -8.69 2.12
N ASP A 173 -19.46 -8.00 3.26
CA ASP A 173 -20.55 -7.73 4.20
C ASP A 173 -20.27 -6.44 5.00
N ASP A 174 -21.28 -5.94 5.73
CA ASP A 174 -21.14 -4.75 6.58
C ASP A 174 -20.49 -5.11 7.93
N ALA A 175 -19.34 -4.49 8.23
CA ALA A 175 -18.63 -4.65 9.50
C ALA A 175 -19.46 -4.22 10.72
N ARG A 176 -20.54 -3.45 10.55
CA ARG A 176 -21.50 -3.10 11.61
C ARG A 176 -22.33 -4.28 12.09
N SER A 177 -22.39 -5.36 11.30
CA SER A 177 -23.23 -6.53 11.51
C SER A 177 -22.43 -7.85 11.55
N PRO A 178 -21.52 -8.04 12.53
CA PRO A 178 -20.66 -9.21 12.61
C PRO A 178 -21.39 -10.55 12.73
N GLN A 179 -22.66 -10.54 13.14
CA GLN A 179 -23.51 -11.72 13.14
C GLN A 179 -23.65 -12.37 11.75
N ASN A 180 -23.53 -11.58 10.67
CA ASN A 180 -23.71 -12.09 9.31
C ASN A 180 -22.57 -13.02 8.87
N TYR A 181 -21.34 -12.75 9.32
CA TYR A 181 -20.16 -13.53 8.98
C TYR A 181 -19.60 -14.33 10.16
N ARG A 182 -20.39 -14.51 11.23
CA ARG A 182 -19.98 -15.26 12.43
C ARG A 182 -19.62 -16.73 12.17
N ILE A 183 -20.16 -17.31 11.11
CA ILE A 183 -19.90 -18.71 10.71
C ILE A 183 -18.54 -18.83 10.00
N ILE A 184 -18.04 -17.72 9.42
CA ILE A 184 -16.83 -17.70 8.59
C ILE A 184 -15.60 -17.40 9.44
N VAL A 185 -15.71 -16.46 10.39
CA VAL A 185 -14.58 -15.93 11.15
C VAL A 185 -14.44 -16.66 12.49
N PRO A 186 -13.33 -17.38 12.75
CA PRO A 186 -13.03 -17.96 14.05
C PRO A 186 -12.42 -16.90 14.99
N MET A 187 -12.03 -17.32 16.19
CA MET A 187 -11.29 -16.44 17.10
C MET A 187 -9.92 -16.03 16.51
N VAL A 188 -9.71 -14.72 16.37
CA VAL A 188 -8.51 -14.09 15.81
C VAL A 188 -7.60 -13.52 16.91
N ASP A 189 -6.32 -13.31 16.55
CA ASP A 189 -5.29 -12.78 17.46
C ASP A 189 -5.21 -11.25 17.43
N CYS A 190 -5.58 -10.66 16.29
CA CYS A 190 -5.51 -9.23 16.05
C CYS A 190 -6.67 -8.74 15.19
N ILE A 191 -7.19 -7.55 15.50
CA ILE A 191 -8.08 -6.80 14.60
C ILE A 191 -7.31 -5.58 14.08
N PHE A 192 -7.38 -5.35 12.78
CA PHE A 192 -6.97 -4.07 12.18
C PHE A 192 -8.19 -3.40 11.56
N SER A 193 -8.40 -2.13 11.89
CA SER A 193 -9.53 -1.34 11.38
C SER A 193 -9.04 -0.12 10.60
N ASP A 194 -9.37 -0.08 9.32
CA ASP A 194 -9.18 1.06 8.42
C ASP A 194 -10.53 1.67 7.98
N VAL A 195 -11.57 1.42 8.77
CA VAL A 195 -12.93 1.90 8.51
C VAL A 195 -13.02 3.39 8.84
N ALA A 196 -13.30 4.22 7.85
CA ALA A 196 -13.53 5.65 8.03
C ALA A 196 -15.02 5.95 8.28
N GLN A 197 -15.51 5.70 9.51
CA GLN A 197 -16.90 5.97 9.91
C GLN A 197 -16.94 6.71 11.26
N PRO A 198 -17.93 7.57 11.52
CA PRO A 198 -18.08 8.23 12.82
C PRO A 198 -18.30 7.25 14.00
N ASP A 199 -18.86 6.07 13.73
CA ASP A 199 -19.12 5.01 14.71
C ASP A 199 -18.01 3.94 14.78
N GLN A 200 -16.78 4.30 14.40
CA GLN A 200 -15.63 3.39 14.29
C GLN A 200 -15.37 2.60 15.57
N ALA A 201 -15.28 3.25 16.74
CA ALA A 201 -15.04 2.56 18.02
C ALA A 201 -16.08 1.47 18.31
N ARG A 202 -17.37 1.74 18.01
CA ARG A 202 -18.47 0.78 18.20
C ARG A 202 -18.34 -0.42 17.25
N ILE A 203 -18.04 -0.16 15.98
CA ILE A 203 -17.83 -1.22 14.97
C ILE A 203 -16.71 -2.16 15.41
N VAL A 204 -15.58 -1.59 15.83
CA VAL A 204 -14.41 -2.35 16.26
C VAL A 204 -14.70 -3.14 17.54
N ALA A 205 -15.35 -2.51 18.53
CA ALA A 205 -15.77 -3.16 19.76
C ALA A 205 -16.71 -4.34 19.52
N LEU A 206 -17.70 -4.18 18.65
CA LEU A 206 -18.64 -5.25 18.33
C LEU A 206 -17.91 -6.42 17.66
N ASN A 207 -17.02 -6.16 16.70
CA ASN A 207 -16.19 -7.19 16.09
C ASN A 207 -15.25 -7.88 17.09
N ALA A 208 -14.67 -7.13 18.02
CA ALA A 208 -13.82 -7.68 19.07
C ALA A 208 -14.59 -8.63 19.99
N LYS A 209 -15.83 -8.28 20.37
CA LYS A 209 -16.71 -9.14 21.19
C LYS A 209 -17.00 -10.49 20.53
N TYR A 210 -17.16 -10.53 19.21
CA TYR A 210 -17.45 -11.76 18.48
C TYR A 210 -16.20 -12.59 18.17
N PHE A 211 -15.09 -11.95 17.81
CA PHE A 211 -13.99 -12.65 17.15
C PHE A 211 -12.63 -12.50 17.82
N LEU A 212 -12.41 -11.53 18.71
CA LEU A 212 -11.07 -11.30 19.25
C LEU A 212 -10.83 -12.11 20.52
N LYS A 213 -9.70 -12.83 20.57
CA LYS A 213 -9.28 -13.54 21.78
C LYS A 213 -9.09 -12.56 22.95
N SER A 214 -9.28 -13.05 24.18
CA SER A 214 -8.92 -12.27 25.37
C SER A 214 -7.44 -11.89 25.33
N GLN A 215 -7.11 -10.65 25.70
CA GLN A 215 -5.79 -10.04 25.53
C GLN A 215 -5.33 -9.86 24.07
N GLY A 216 -6.21 -10.08 23.08
CA GLY A 216 -5.93 -9.80 21.68
C GLY A 216 -5.70 -8.31 21.42
N GLN A 217 -4.94 -7.99 20.38
CA GLN A 217 -4.64 -6.60 20.03
C GLN A 217 -5.61 -6.05 18.99
N ILE A 218 -5.86 -4.76 19.10
CA ILE A 218 -6.68 -3.99 18.17
C ILE A 218 -5.84 -2.82 17.70
N LEU A 219 -5.76 -2.65 16.39
CA LEU A 219 -5.15 -1.50 15.76
C LEU A 219 -6.25 -0.75 15.02
N ILE A 220 -6.41 0.53 15.35
CA ILE A 220 -7.41 1.40 14.73
C ILE A 220 -6.67 2.56 14.07
N SER A 221 -6.90 2.73 12.77
CA SER A 221 -6.51 3.95 12.07
C SER A 221 -7.62 4.98 12.18
N ILE A 222 -7.41 6.02 12.99
CA ILE A 222 -8.36 7.10 13.22
C ILE A 222 -8.05 8.24 12.26
N LYS A 223 -9.07 8.70 11.54
CA LYS A 223 -9.02 9.92 10.72
C LYS A 223 -9.93 10.97 11.33
N ALA A 224 -9.36 12.00 11.93
CA ALA A 224 -10.12 13.01 12.69
C ALA A 224 -11.27 13.59 11.86
N ASN A 225 -10.96 14.03 10.63
CA ASN A 225 -11.91 14.67 9.71
C ASN A 225 -13.10 13.77 9.28
N CYS A 226 -12.99 12.45 9.42
CA CYS A 226 -14.11 11.54 9.11
C CYS A 226 -15.02 11.28 10.31
N ILE A 227 -14.56 11.60 11.53
CA ILE A 227 -15.33 11.44 12.75
C ILE A 227 -16.03 12.76 13.08
N ASP A 228 -15.24 13.83 13.19
CA ASP A 228 -15.74 15.18 13.37
C ASP A 228 -14.79 16.17 12.69
N SER A 229 -15.31 16.91 11.71
CA SER A 229 -14.55 17.91 10.95
C SER A 229 -14.56 19.31 11.57
N THR A 230 -15.34 19.51 12.63
CA THR A 230 -15.48 20.80 13.33
C THR A 230 -14.50 20.94 14.50
N LEU A 231 -14.00 19.81 15.00
CA LEU A 231 -13.10 19.76 16.15
C LEU A 231 -11.63 19.60 15.73
N PRO A 232 -10.68 20.09 16.55
CA PRO A 232 -9.26 19.81 16.34
C PRO A 232 -8.95 18.30 16.43
N PRO A 233 -8.00 17.77 15.64
CA PRO A 233 -7.67 16.33 15.63
C PRO A 233 -7.36 15.73 16.99
N ASP A 234 -6.62 16.44 17.84
CA ASP A 234 -6.24 15.97 19.18
C ASP A 234 -7.43 15.71 20.10
N VAL A 235 -8.49 16.52 19.96
CA VAL A 235 -9.75 16.36 20.70
C VAL A 235 -10.46 15.10 20.21
N VAL A 236 -10.59 14.93 18.90
CA VAL A 236 -11.22 13.75 18.29
C VAL A 236 -10.49 12.46 18.68
N PHE A 237 -9.16 12.46 18.66
CA PHE A 237 -8.37 11.30 19.09
C PHE A 237 -8.61 10.96 20.57
N SER A 238 -8.65 11.96 21.44
CA SER A 238 -8.91 11.77 22.87
C SER A 238 -10.31 11.21 23.13
N GLU A 239 -11.31 11.68 22.40
CA GLU A 239 -12.69 11.17 22.49
C GLU A 239 -12.81 9.72 22.02
N GLU A 240 -12.18 9.36 20.89
CA GLU A 240 -12.17 7.98 20.40
C GLU A 240 -11.47 7.03 21.38
N VAL A 241 -10.32 7.44 21.94
CA VAL A 241 -9.62 6.65 22.97
C VAL A 241 -10.52 6.45 24.20
N ASN A 242 -11.31 7.44 24.58
CA ASN A 242 -12.29 7.31 25.66
C ASN A 242 -13.46 6.38 25.30
N LYS A 243 -13.95 6.39 24.06
CA LYS A 243 -14.95 5.43 23.57
C LYS A 243 -14.40 4.01 23.59
N MET A 244 -13.17 3.79 23.14
CA MET A 244 -12.49 2.49 23.21
C MET A 244 -12.42 1.95 24.65
N ARG A 245 -12.06 2.80 25.62
CA ARG A 245 -12.01 2.42 27.04
C ARG A 245 -13.37 1.99 27.60
N LYS A 246 -14.46 2.61 27.13
CA LYS A 246 -15.84 2.23 27.52
C LYS A 246 -16.25 0.86 26.96
N GLU A 247 -15.62 0.43 25.88
CA GLU A 247 -15.88 -0.83 25.18
C GLU A 247 -14.87 -1.94 25.54
N ASP A 248 -14.28 -1.89 26.74
CA ASP A 248 -13.32 -2.88 27.26
C ASP A 248 -12.03 -3.03 26.42
N ILE A 249 -11.67 -2.00 25.65
CA ILE A 249 -10.41 -1.91 24.92
C ILE A 249 -9.48 -0.96 25.67
N LYS A 250 -8.43 -1.50 26.27
CA LYS A 250 -7.40 -0.71 26.96
C LYS A 250 -6.39 -0.16 25.94
N PRO A 251 -6.36 1.16 25.68
CA PRO A 251 -5.34 1.75 24.80
C PRO A 251 -3.95 1.56 25.42
N LYS A 252 -2.98 1.23 24.57
CA LYS A 252 -1.56 1.07 24.94
C LYS A 252 -0.68 2.14 24.34
N GLU A 253 -0.99 2.52 23.11
CA GLU A 253 -0.08 3.27 22.26
C GLU A 253 -0.92 4.10 21.28
N GLN A 254 -0.45 5.30 21.00
CA GLN A 254 -1.00 6.19 19.98
C GLN A 254 0.16 6.83 19.23
N VAL A 255 0.13 6.74 17.90
CA VAL A 255 1.19 7.24 17.01
C VAL A 255 0.54 8.08 15.93
N SER A 256 1.04 9.30 15.72
CA SER A 256 0.63 10.13 14.58
C SER A 256 1.21 9.54 13.28
N LEU A 257 0.42 9.56 12.20
CA LEU A 257 0.85 9.06 10.88
C LEU A 257 1.49 10.15 10.00
N GLU A 258 1.71 11.36 10.54
CA GLU A 258 2.44 12.41 9.83
C GLU A 258 3.93 12.02 9.69
N PRO A 259 4.55 12.23 8.52
CA PRO A 259 4.10 13.06 7.39
C PRO A 259 3.32 12.34 6.27
N TYR A 260 2.96 11.07 6.44
CA TYR A 260 2.37 10.25 5.37
C TYR A 260 0.89 10.54 5.15
N GLU A 261 0.14 10.69 6.25
CA GLU A 261 -1.30 10.94 6.25
C GLU A 261 -1.61 12.05 7.25
N LYS A 262 -2.14 13.16 6.76
CA LYS A 262 -2.49 14.33 7.59
C LYS A 262 -3.74 14.04 8.44
N ASP A 263 -3.76 14.53 9.68
CA ASP A 263 -4.89 14.39 10.62
C ASP A 263 -5.28 12.92 10.90
N HIS A 264 -4.30 12.02 10.82
CA HIS A 264 -4.46 10.60 11.12
C HIS A 264 -3.59 10.15 12.29
N ALA A 265 -4.14 9.25 13.10
CA ALA A 265 -3.41 8.58 14.18
C ALA A 265 -3.71 7.08 14.15
N MET A 266 -2.69 6.28 14.42
CA MET A 266 -2.82 4.86 14.72
C MET A 266 -2.94 4.70 16.24
N VAL A 267 -4.01 4.07 16.70
CA VAL A 267 -4.18 3.72 18.12
C VAL A 267 -4.13 2.21 18.26
N VAL A 268 -3.26 1.73 19.15
CA VAL A 268 -3.15 0.32 19.51
C VAL A 268 -3.78 0.11 20.88
N GLY A 269 -4.67 -0.87 20.99
CA GLY A 269 -5.33 -1.27 22.22
C GLY A 269 -5.25 -2.77 22.47
N ILE A 270 -5.43 -3.17 23.72
CA ILE A 270 -5.63 -4.57 24.12
C ILE A 270 -7.07 -4.76 24.55
N TYR A 271 -7.70 -5.77 23.98
CA TYR A 271 -9.03 -6.19 24.36
C TYR A 271 -8.99 -6.97 25.68
N LYS A 272 -9.67 -6.44 26.69
CA LYS A 272 -9.77 -7.03 28.03
C LYS A 272 -11.25 -7.10 28.42
N PRO A 273 -12.00 -8.10 27.92
CA PRO A 273 -13.38 -8.27 28.33
C PRO A 273 -13.42 -8.42 29.86
N LYS A 274 -14.36 -7.70 30.49
CA LYS A 274 -14.61 -7.80 31.92
C LYS A 274 -15.26 -9.12 32.30
#